data_AF-A0A1J9QCT3-F1
#
_entry.id   AF-A0A1J9QCT3-F1
#
_cell.length_a   1.000
_cell.length_b   1.000
_cell.length_c   1.000
_cell.angle_alpha   90.00
_cell.angle_beta   90.00
_cell.angle_gamma   90.00
#
_symmetry.space_group_name_H-M   'P 1'
#
loop_
_entity.id
_entity.type
_entity.pdbx_description
1 polymer ?
#
loop_
_entity_poly.entity_id
_entity_poly.type
_entity_poly.pdbx_seq_one_letter_code
_entity_poly.pdbx_strand_id
1 'polypeptide(L)'
;MAEAQHPPLSYEASATTTHPHFASSLPPEVISCLKNARFLHLATCDNLTPHVSLMSYTYLPSTPFTSNPTIIMTTNAASKKTLNLLSNPRVSLLVHDWVSHRPPTRSSNLMARDGSPPPAATRSSLASLLLNINTSALSSISTTIIGEARFAEVGSAEEKWCKERHLENNTFASDAPDGMSLFAAAREGEGGGEREQEQGDVVTATVDESARVVIVEVREGRIADWKGGVRDWAVVEEGESERGMINGVSGQ
;
A
#
# COMPACT_ATOMS: atom_id res chain seq x y z
N MET A 1 -14.61 -34.53 -19.89
CA MET A 1 -14.47 -34.05 -18.50
C MET A 1 -13.00 -33.74 -18.30
N ALA A 2 -12.61 -32.47 -18.21
CA ALA A 2 -11.24 -32.11 -17.90
C ALA A 2 -11.07 -32.24 -16.38
N GLU A 3 -10.25 -33.19 -15.95
CA GLU A 3 -9.86 -33.36 -14.57
C GLU A 3 -9.13 -32.09 -14.13
N ALA A 4 -9.72 -31.34 -13.19
CA ALA A 4 -9.07 -30.18 -12.61
C ALA A 4 -7.90 -30.69 -11.77
N GLN A 5 -6.73 -30.83 -12.39
CA GLN A 5 -5.49 -31.09 -11.67
C GLN A 5 -5.27 -29.92 -10.71
N HIS A 6 -5.54 -30.18 -9.43
CA HIS A 6 -5.11 -29.28 -8.37
C HIS A 6 -3.60 -29.11 -8.50
N PRO A 7 -3.07 -27.87 -8.48
CA PRO A 7 -1.63 -27.66 -8.50
C PRO A 7 -0.98 -28.42 -7.33
N PRO A 8 0.24 -28.94 -7.52
CA PRO A 8 0.94 -29.69 -6.46
C PRO A 8 1.07 -28.84 -5.20
N LEU A 9 0.91 -29.46 -4.02
CA LEU A 9 1.05 -28.79 -2.73
C LEU A 9 2.47 -28.25 -2.48
N SER A 10 3.48 -28.83 -3.14
CA SER A 10 4.82 -28.28 -3.26
C SER A 10 4.88 -27.38 -4.49
N TYR A 11 4.72 -26.07 -4.29
CA TYR A 11 4.95 -25.09 -5.35
C TYR A 11 6.44 -24.71 -5.44
N GLU A 12 6.79 -23.77 -6.32
CA GLU A 12 8.15 -23.33 -6.60
C GLU A 12 8.97 -22.99 -5.34
N ALA A 13 10.21 -23.49 -5.27
CA ALA A 13 11.13 -23.18 -4.19
C ALA A 13 11.57 -21.71 -4.28
N SER A 14 11.32 -20.95 -3.21
CA SER A 14 11.48 -19.48 -3.18
C SER A 14 12.49 -18.99 -2.15
N ALA A 15 13.32 -19.89 -1.60
CA ALA A 15 14.35 -19.54 -0.61
C ALA A 15 15.46 -18.65 -1.21
N THR A 16 15.61 -18.64 -2.53
CA THR A 16 16.57 -17.81 -3.27
C THR A 16 15.83 -16.80 -4.16
N THR A 17 16.57 -15.95 -4.85
CA THR A 17 15.99 -15.07 -5.88
C THR A 17 15.34 -15.90 -6.99
N THR A 18 14.09 -15.60 -7.31
CA THR A 18 13.26 -16.34 -8.24
C THR A 18 12.72 -15.42 -9.32
N HIS A 19 12.98 -15.75 -10.59
CA HIS A 19 12.53 -15.00 -11.78
C HIS A 19 12.74 -13.47 -11.67
N PRO A 20 13.98 -13.00 -11.44
CA PRO A 20 14.22 -11.58 -11.17
C PRO A 20 13.89 -10.70 -12.38
N HIS A 21 13.10 -9.67 -12.13
CA HIS A 21 12.78 -8.63 -13.10
C HIS A 21 13.39 -7.29 -12.69
N PHE A 22 14.42 -6.86 -13.42
CA PHE A 22 15.08 -5.57 -13.22
C PHE A 22 14.59 -4.56 -14.25
N ALA A 23 14.08 -3.42 -13.78
CA ALA A 23 13.60 -2.35 -14.66
C ALA A 23 13.80 -0.97 -14.02
N SER A 24 13.73 0.09 -14.82
CA SER A 24 13.75 1.47 -14.33
C SER A 24 12.42 1.93 -13.70
N SER A 25 11.41 1.05 -13.67
CA SER A 25 10.09 1.33 -13.10
C SER A 25 9.49 0.08 -12.47
N LEU A 26 8.52 0.28 -11.57
CA LEU A 26 7.82 -0.82 -10.90
C LEU A 26 6.99 -1.65 -11.90
N PRO A 27 6.89 -2.97 -11.69
CA PRO A 27 6.00 -3.82 -12.49
C PRO A 27 4.56 -3.27 -12.50
N PRO A 28 3.85 -3.29 -13.65
CA PRO A 28 2.49 -2.75 -13.76
C PRO A 28 1.51 -3.36 -12.75
N GLU A 29 1.68 -4.63 -12.41
CA GLU A 29 0.83 -5.34 -11.45
C GLU A 29 1.05 -4.82 -10.02
N VAL A 30 2.29 -4.49 -9.65
CA VAL A 30 2.63 -3.86 -8.36
C VAL A 30 2.02 -2.46 -8.28
N ILE A 31 2.12 -1.67 -9.35
CA ILE A 31 1.52 -0.34 -9.43
C ILE A 31 -0.01 -0.42 -9.29
N SER A 32 -0.64 -1.37 -10.00
CA SER A 32 -2.08 -1.61 -9.93
C SER A 32 -2.50 -1.98 -8.50
N CYS A 33 -1.78 -2.92 -7.88
CA CYS A 33 -2.02 -3.34 -6.51
C CYS A 33 -1.92 -2.15 -5.52
N LEU A 34 -0.84 -1.35 -5.61
CA LEU A 34 -0.62 -0.18 -4.76
C LEU A 34 -1.65 0.94 -4.96
N LYS A 35 -2.22 1.09 -6.16
CA LYS A 35 -3.27 2.10 -6.43
C LYS A 35 -4.64 1.65 -5.95
N ASN A 36 -4.93 0.36 -6.06
CA ASN A 36 -6.26 -0.17 -5.78
C ASN A 36 -6.45 -0.52 -4.30
N ALA A 37 -5.39 -0.98 -3.62
CA ALA A 37 -5.46 -1.35 -2.22
C ALA A 37 -5.67 -0.13 -1.31
N ARG A 38 -6.49 -0.32 -0.28
CA ARG A 38 -6.79 0.71 0.74
C ARG A 38 -5.74 0.76 1.84
N PHE A 39 -5.25 -0.40 2.23
CA PHE A 39 -4.33 -0.58 3.34
C PHE A 39 -3.20 -1.51 2.93
N LEU A 40 -2.08 -1.38 3.62
CA LEU A 40 -0.98 -2.33 3.55
C LEU A 40 -0.65 -2.81 4.96
N HIS A 41 0.08 -3.92 5.04
CA HIS A 41 0.61 -4.43 6.29
C HIS A 41 2.07 -4.01 6.41
N LEU A 42 2.41 -3.29 7.48
CA LEU A 42 3.77 -2.92 7.85
C LEU A 42 4.30 -3.94 8.85
N ALA A 43 5.34 -4.66 8.48
CA ALA A 43 6.12 -5.50 9.38
C ALA A 43 7.36 -4.74 9.87
N THR A 44 7.53 -4.70 11.19
CA THR A 44 8.67 -4.15 11.92
C THR A 44 9.24 -5.21 12.85
N CYS A 45 10.44 -5.00 13.38
CA CYS A 45 11.06 -5.94 14.31
C CYS A 45 11.76 -5.18 15.44
N ASP A 46 11.53 -5.59 16.68
CA ASP A 46 12.25 -5.14 17.87
C ASP A 46 12.75 -6.36 18.63
N ASN A 47 14.04 -6.40 18.99
CA ASN A 47 14.67 -7.52 19.69
C ASN A 47 14.34 -8.90 19.10
N LEU A 48 14.42 -9.03 17.77
CA LEU A 48 14.08 -10.25 17.01
C LEU A 48 12.61 -10.70 17.13
N THR A 49 11.75 -9.85 17.70
CA THR A 49 10.30 -10.08 17.79
C THR A 49 9.59 -9.34 16.65
N PRO A 50 8.95 -10.06 15.70
CA PRO A 50 8.26 -9.43 14.59
C PRO A 50 6.93 -8.80 15.04
N HIS A 51 6.60 -7.67 14.45
CA HIS A 51 5.37 -6.92 14.70
C HIS A 51 4.74 -6.50 13.39
N VAL A 52 3.48 -6.86 13.17
CA VAL A 52 2.71 -6.48 11.98
C VAL A 52 1.62 -5.48 12.36
N SER A 53 1.49 -4.40 11.62
CA SER A 53 0.47 -3.36 11.79
C SER A 53 -0.24 -3.09 10.47
N LEU A 54 -1.56 -2.89 10.51
CA LEU A 54 -2.31 -2.39 9.37
C LEU A 54 -2.10 -0.88 9.26
N MET A 55 -1.73 -0.40 8.06
CA MET A 55 -1.43 1.01 7.81
C MET A 55 -2.29 1.57 6.69
N SER A 56 -2.86 2.76 6.94
CA SER A 56 -3.22 3.64 5.85
C SER A 56 -1.93 4.13 5.19
N TYR A 57 -1.89 4.11 3.86
CA TYR A 57 -0.73 4.53 3.12
C TYR A 57 -1.12 5.40 1.92
N THR A 58 -0.11 5.98 1.30
CA THR A 58 -0.23 6.67 0.03
C THR A 58 0.97 6.32 -0.82
N TYR A 59 0.69 5.77 -1.99
CA TYR A 59 1.71 5.50 -3.01
C TYR A 59 1.89 6.72 -3.90
N LEU A 60 3.15 7.13 -4.06
CA LEU A 60 3.58 8.28 -4.84
C LEU A 60 4.62 7.79 -5.87
N PRO A 61 4.32 7.83 -7.18
CA PRO A 61 5.28 7.42 -8.21
C PRO A 61 6.57 8.24 -8.20
N SER A 62 6.48 9.51 -7.80
CA SER A 62 7.60 10.42 -7.56
C SER A 62 7.16 11.50 -6.59
N THR A 63 8.12 12.20 -6.00
CA THR A 63 7.87 13.34 -5.10
C THR A 63 8.77 14.52 -5.49
N PRO A 64 8.50 15.74 -5.00
CA PRO A 64 9.42 16.86 -5.17
C PRO A 64 10.80 16.64 -4.52
N PHE A 65 10.94 15.65 -3.63
CA PHE A 65 12.13 15.37 -2.84
C PHE A 65 12.94 14.18 -3.35
N THR A 66 12.29 13.24 -4.05
CA THR A 66 12.91 12.04 -4.64
C THR A 66 12.19 11.63 -5.92
N SER A 67 12.96 11.22 -6.93
CA SER A 67 12.45 10.64 -8.17
C SER A 67 11.94 9.21 -8.00
N ASN A 68 12.27 8.58 -6.87
CA ASN A 68 11.99 7.16 -6.67
C ASN A 68 10.53 6.94 -6.20
N PRO A 69 9.90 5.83 -6.64
CA PRO A 69 8.57 5.48 -6.15
C PRO A 69 8.59 5.34 -4.63
N THR A 70 7.63 5.99 -3.97
CA THR A 70 7.65 6.18 -2.52
C THR A 70 6.30 5.80 -1.93
N ILE A 71 6.34 5.14 -0.77
CA ILE A 71 5.17 4.89 0.06
C ILE A 71 5.28 5.76 1.31
N ILE A 72 4.24 6.55 1.56
CA ILE A 72 4.13 7.34 2.79
C ILE A 72 3.02 6.80 3.68
N MET A 73 3.25 6.84 4.98
CA MET A 73 2.31 6.45 6.03
C MET A 73 2.38 7.48 7.16
N THR A 74 1.35 7.53 7.99
CA THR A 74 1.36 8.33 9.22
C THR A 74 1.22 7.44 10.45
N THR A 75 1.88 7.82 11.55
CA THR A 75 1.86 7.07 12.81
C THR A 75 1.96 8.01 14.01
N ASN A 76 1.35 7.64 15.13
CA ASN A 76 1.53 8.35 16.39
C ASN A 76 2.97 8.16 16.92
N ALA A 77 3.60 9.25 17.36
CA ALA A 77 4.95 9.27 17.92
C ALA A 77 5.16 8.26 19.08
N ALA A 78 4.15 8.02 19.91
CA ALA A 78 4.23 7.12 21.07
C ALA A 78 3.91 5.65 20.74
N SER A 79 3.58 5.33 19.49
CA SER A 79 3.17 3.97 19.14
C SER A 79 4.34 2.98 19.09
N LYS A 80 4.04 1.70 19.34
CA LYS A 80 5.03 0.61 19.25
C LYS A 80 5.75 0.57 17.90
N LYS A 81 5.02 0.76 16.79
CA LYS A 81 5.62 0.83 15.44
C LYS A 81 6.62 1.99 15.33
N THR A 82 6.35 3.14 15.93
CA THR A 82 7.31 4.26 15.91
C THR A 82 8.59 3.90 16.65
N LEU A 83 8.48 3.31 17.85
CA LEU A 83 9.65 2.87 18.61
C LEU A 83 10.46 1.81 17.86
N ASN A 84 9.78 0.81 17.27
CA ASN A 84 10.43 -0.22 16.47
C ASN A 84 11.19 0.40 15.28
N LEU A 85 10.55 1.30 14.53
CA LEU A 85 11.15 1.97 13.37
C LEU A 85 12.36 2.84 13.75
N LEU A 86 12.34 3.48 14.92
CA LEU A 86 13.48 4.25 15.42
C LEU A 86 14.65 3.33 15.79
N SER A 87 14.39 2.13 16.29
CA SER A 87 15.42 1.15 16.64
C SER A 87 15.98 0.39 15.43
N ASN A 88 15.12 0.09 14.46
CA ASN A 88 15.43 -0.69 13.27
C ASN A 88 14.60 -0.18 12.09
N PRO A 89 15.22 0.54 11.14
CA PRO A 89 14.50 1.10 9.99
C PRO A 89 14.12 0.05 8.96
N ARG A 90 14.62 -1.20 9.04
CA ARG A 90 14.31 -2.24 8.05
C ARG A 90 12.88 -2.74 8.22
N VAL A 91 12.12 -2.68 7.14
CA VAL A 91 10.70 -3.02 7.11
C VAL A 91 10.36 -3.92 5.95
N SER A 92 9.24 -4.63 6.10
CA SER A 92 8.60 -5.36 5.01
C SER A 92 7.15 -4.88 4.90
N LEU A 93 6.76 -4.42 3.72
CA LEU A 93 5.39 -3.99 3.42
C LEU A 93 4.70 -5.05 2.59
N LEU A 94 3.53 -5.52 3.02
CA LEU A 94 2.72 -6.45 2.24
C LEU A 94 1.43 -5.75 1.80
N VAL A 95 1.21 -5.70 0.49
CA VAL A 95 -0.02 -5.20 -0.12
C VAL A 95 -0.59 -6.26 -1.07
N HIS A 96 -1.91 -6.29 -1.19
CA HIS A 96 -2.63 -7.34 -1.90
C HIS A 96 -3.96 -6.81 -2.44
N ASP A 97 -4.51 -7.46 -3.45
CA ASP A 97 -5.72 -6.99 -4.17
C ASP A 97 -7.06 -7.63 -3.71
N TRP A 98 -7.07 -8.59 -2.77
CA TRP A 98 -8.28 -9.38 -2.42
C TRP A 98 -9.52 -8.70 -1.83
N VAL A 99 -9.48 -7.72 -0.91
CA VAL A 99 -10.76 -7.21 -0.30
C VAL A 99 -10.68 -5.75 0.13
N SER A 100 -10.04 -4.88 -0.66
CA SER A 100 -9.94 -3.47 -0.29
C SER A 100 -9.89 -2.58 -1.51
N HIS A 101 -10.96 -2.59 -2.30
CA HIS A 101 -11.15 -1.57 -3.31
C HIS A 101 -11.49 -0.25 -2.62
N ARG A 102 -10.74 0.80 -2.93
CA ARG A 102 -11.26 2.16 -2.74
C ARG A 102 -12.59 2.24 -3.47
N PRO A 103 -13.69 2.71 -2.84
CA PRO A 103 -14.88 3.07 -3.58
C PRO A 103 -14.43 3.98 -4.72
N PRO A 104 -14.93 3.80 -5.97
CA PRO A 104 -14.58 4.70 -7.05
C PRO A 104 -14.97 6.11 -6.61
N THR A 105 -13.99 6.88 -6.18
CA THR A 105 -14.14 8.30 -5.91
C THR A 105 -14.76 8.88 -7.16
N ARG A 106 -15.88 9.60 -7.01
CA ARG A 106 -16.43 10.44 -8.06
C ARG A 106 -15.38 11.48 -8.42
N SER A 107 -14.41 11.11 -9.25
CA SER A 107 -13.48 12.04 -9.85
C SER A 107 -14.30 12.88 -10.81
N SER A 108 -14.71 14.06 -10.34
CA SER A 108 -15.14 15.17 -11.19
C SER A 108 -13.93 15.73 -11.95
N ASN A 109 -13.20 14.89 -12.67
CA ASN A 109 -12.31 15.36 -13.74
C ASN A 109 -13.15 15.47 -15.01
N LEU A 110 -14.01 16.49 -15.01
CA LEU A 110 -14.44 17.16 -16.22
C LEU A 110 -13.22 17.91 -16.75
N MET A 111 -12.33 17.24 -17.48
CA MET A 111 -11.51 17.81 -18.57
C MET A 111 -10.54 16.74 -19.08
N ALA A 112 -10.54 16.59 -20.40
CA ALA A 112 -9.71 15.70 -21.22
C ALA A 112 -9.97 14.19 -21.12
N ARG A 113 -10.84 13.69 -22.01
CA ARG A 113 -10.48 12.66 -23.01
C ARG A 113 -11.60 12.52 -24.04
N ASP A 114 -11.25 12.84 -25.27
CA ASP A 114 -11.95 12.46 -26.49
C ASP A 114 -11.91 10.93 -26.64
N GLY A 115 -13.05 10.33 -27.00
CA GLY A 115 -13.22 8.88 -27.15
C GLY A 115 -14.44 8.31 -26.41
N SER A 116 -15.56 8.21 -27.13
CA SER A 116 -16.78 7.38 -26.93
C SER A 116 -17.40 7.22 -25.51
N PRO A 117 -18.71 7.50 -25.32
CA PRO A 117 -19.36 7.36 -24.03
C PRO A 117 -19.40 5.89 -23.55
N PRO A 118 -19.19 5.60 -22.25
CA PRO A 118 -19.37 4.26 -21.73
C PRO A 118 -20.86 3.87 -21.78
N PRO A 119 -21.19 2.60 -22.10
CA PRO A 119 -22.56 2.15 -22.24
C PRO A 119 -23.33 2.29 -20.92
N ALA A 120 -24.60 2.70 -21.01
CA ALA A 120 -25.52 3.02 -19.91
C ALA A 120 -25.75 1.89 -18.87
N ALA A 121 -25.12 0.73 -19.03
CA ALA A 121 -25.21 -0.43 -18.15
C ALA A 121 -24.44 -0.28 -16.81
N THR A 122 -23.57 0.72 -16.67
CA THR A 122 -22.85 1.01 -15.42
C THR A 122 -23.68 1.73 -14.35
N ARG A 123 -24.99 1.94 -14.59
CA ARG A 123 -25.91 2.58 -13.62
C ARG A 123 -26.74 1.63 -12.75
N SER A 124 -26.65 0.30 -12.93
CA SER A 124 -27.44 -0.63 -12.11
C SER A 124 -26.65 -1.15 -10.91
N SER A 125 -27.25 -1.08 -9.72
CA SER A 125 -26.70 -1.63 -8.47
C SER A 125 -26.38 -3.12 -8.57
N LEU A 126 -27.11 -3.85 -9.42
CA LEU A 126 -26.87 -5.26 -9.71
C LEU A 126 -25.65 -5.49 -10.62
N ALA A 127 -25.38 -4.63 -11.61
CA ALA A 127 -24.14 -4.72 -12.39
C ALA A 127 -22.92 -4.40 -11.52
N SER A 128 -23.01 -3.39 -10.66
CA SER A 128 -21.97 -3.12 -9.65
C SER A 128 -21.80 -4.28 -8.66
N LEU A 129 -22.90 -4.91 -8.21
CA LEU A 129 -22.85 -6.07 -7.33
C LEU A 129 -22.22 -7.29 -8.04
N LEU A 130 -22.56 -7.57 -9.30
CA LEU A 130 -21.98 -8.68 -10.07
C LEU A 130 -20.50 -8.45 -10.41
N LEU A 131 -20.10 -7.20 -10.66
CA LEU A 131 -18.68 -6.82 -10.77
C LEU A 131 -17.95 -7.02 -9.43
N ASN A 132 -18.59 -6.67 -8.31
CA ASN A 132 -18.05 -6.85 -6.96
C ASN A 132 -18.00 -8.32 -6.50
N ILE A 133 -18.92 -9.17 -6.96
CA ILE A 133 -18.93 -10.61 -6.65
C ILE A 133 -17.85 -11.36 -7.43
N ASN A 134 -17.56 -10.95 -8.67
CA ASN A 134 -16.49 -11.57 -9.45
C ASN A 134 -15.08 -11.15 -9.02
N THR A 135 -14.93 -9.99 -8.35
CA THR A 135 -13.61 -9.45 -7.97
C THR A 135 -12.95 -10.22 -6.81
N SER A 136 -13.73 -10.79 -5.88
CA SER A 136 -13.18 -11.64 -4.81
C SER A 136 -12.59 -12.97 -5.32
N ALA A 137 -12.97 -13.40 -6.54
CA ALA A 137 -12.40 -14.57 -7.22
C ALA A 137 -11.30 -14.22 -8.24
N LEU A 138 -11.09 -12.92 -8.54
CA LEU A 138 -10.10 -12.43 -9.51
C LEU A 138 -8.85 -11.81 -8.87
N SER A 139 -8.83 -11.68 -7.54
CA SER A 139 -7.63 -11.30 -6.82
C SER A 139 -6.54 -12.32 -7.08
N SER A 140 -5.44 -11.83 -7.67
CA SER A 140 -4.46 -12.71 -8.30
C SER A 140 -3.09 -12.64 -7.65
N ILE A 141 -2.78 -11.55 -6.94
CA ILE A 141 -1.43 -11.30 -6.44
C ILE A 141 -1.37 -10.58 -5.09
N SER A 142 -0.27 -10.85 -4.39
CA SER A 142 0.26 -9.99 -3.33
C SER A 142 1.66 -9.54 -3.72
N THR A 143 2.09 -8.39 -3.22
CA THR A 143 3.47 -7.92 -3.36
C THR A 143 4.04 -7.58 -1.99
N THR A 144 5.19 -8.17 -1.71
CA THR A 144 6.01 -7.87 -0.53
C THR A 144 7.12 -6.95 -0.96
N ILE A 145 7.16 -5.75 -0.41
CA ILE A 145 8.19 -4.74 -0.65
C ILE A 145 9.13 -4.73 0.55
N ILE A 146 10.43 -4.89 0.30
CA ILE A 146 11.45 -4.79 1.34
C ILE A 146 12.08 -3.41 1.21
N GLY A 147 12.28 -2.73 2.34
CA GLY A 147 12.86 -1.39 2.31
C GLY A 147 13.32 -0.89 3.67
N GLU A 148 13.89 0.31 3.65
CA GLU A 148 14.25 1.06 4.85
C GLU A 148 13.29 2.24 5.01
N ALA A 149 12.70 2.33 6.19
CA ALA A 149 11.80 3.40 6.58
C ALA A 149 12.58 4.52 7.26
N ARG A 150 12.25 5.76 6.89
CA ARG A 150 12.72 6.96 7.59
C ARG A 150 11.54 7.82 8.01
N PHE A 151 11.74 8.61 9.05
CA PHE A 151 10.81 9.67 9.38
C PHE A 151 11.15 10.93 8.60
N ALA A 152 10.13 11.64 8.10
CA ALA A 152 10.32 13.01 7.66
C ALA A 152 10.77 13.88 8.84
N GLU A 153 11.63 14.86 8.59
CA GLU A 153 12.09 15.78 9.61
C GLU A 153 10.93 16.66 10.09
N VAL A 154 10.79 16.81 11.42
CA VAL A 154 9.68 17.54 12.02
C VAL A 154 9.77 19.03 11.64
N GLY A 155 8.68 19.58 11.11
CA GLY A 155 8.58 20.96 10.65
C GLY A 155 9.09 21.20 9.24
N SER A 156 9.66 20.19 8.58
CA SER A 156 10.18 20.29 7.22
C SER A 156 9.09 20.50 6.17
N ALA A 157 9.47 21.02 5.00
CA ALA A 157 8.57 21.12 3.86
C ALA A 157 8.11 19.73 3.37
N GLU A 158 8.98 18.72 3.46
CA GLU A 158 8.66 17.33 3.13
C GLU A 158 7.58 16.77 4.04
N GLU A 159 7.70 16.95 5.35
CA GLU A 159 6.69 16.46 6.30
C GLU A 159 5.31 17.08 6.01
N LYS A 160 5.25 18.40 5.83
CA LYS A 160 3.98 19.11 5.55
C LYS A 160 3.34 18.63 4.25
N TRP A 161 4.13 18.55 3.18
CA TRP A 161 3.65 18.09 1.88
C TRP A 161 3.17 16.63 1.92
N CYS A 162 3.91 15.75 2.60
CA CYS A 162 3.50 14.36 2.77
C CYS A 162 2.21 14.23 3.60
N LYS A 163 2.05 15.00 4.69
CA LYS A 163 0.80 15.01 5.48
C LYS A 163 -0.39 15.44 4.62
N GLU A 164 -0.25 16.51 3.84
CA GLU A 164 -1.29 17.00 2.93
C GLU A 164 -1.67 15.95 1.89
N ARG A 165 -0.69 15.41 1.14
CA ARG A 165 -0.92 14.35 0.14
C ARG A 165 -1.54 13.10 0.74
N HIS A 166 -1.07 12.70 1.92
CA HIS A 166 -1.60 11.52 2.61
C HIS A 166 -3.05 11.73 3.06
N LEU A 167 -3.39 12.94 3.52
CA LEU A 167 -4.74 13.30 3.92
C LEU A 167 -5.69 13.37 2.73
N GLU A 168 -5.31 14.06 1.66
CA GLU A 168 -6.07 14.11 0.39
C GLU A 168 -6.39 12.69 -0.13
N ASN A 169 -5.43 11.79 0.01
CA ASN A 169 -5.60 10.40 -0.42
C ASN A 169 -6.33 9.52 0.61
N ASN A 170 -6.62 9.98 1.83
CA ASN A 170 -7.24 9.18 2.89
C ASN A 170 -8.44 9.86 3.57
N THR A 171 -9.24 10.58 2.78
CA THR A 171 -10.45 11.30 3.23
C THR A 171 -11.61 10.42 3.71
N PHE A 172 -11.54 9.09 3.52
CA PHE A 172 -12.63 8.15 3.78
C PHE A 172 -13.02 7.94 5.24
N ALA A 173 -12.26 8.46 6.22
CA ALA A 173 -12.68 8.43 7.61
C ALA A 173 -13.98 9.25 7.85
N SER A 174 -14.26 10.22 6.96
CA SER A 174 -15.49 11.03 6.99
C SER A 174 -16.71 10.35 6.34
N ASP A 175 -16.52 9.27 5.58
CA ASP A 175 -17.56 8.61 4.76
C ASP A 175 -18.13 7.33 5.41
N ALA A 176 -17.72 7.01 6.64
CA ALA A 176 -18.28 5.89 7.39
C ALA A 176 -19.68 6.28 7.92
N PRO A 177 -20.77 5.62 7.47
CA PRO A 177 -22.09 5.86 8.04
C PRO A 177 -22.11 5.38 9.49
N ASP A 178 -22.66 6.21 10.38
CA ASP A 178 -22.80 5.99 11.82
C ASP A 178 -21.50 5.72 12.60
N GLY A 179 -20.84 6.79 13.05
CA GLY A 179 -20.10 6.84 14.33
C GLY A 179 -18.93 5.88 14.54
N MET A 180 -18.64 5.02 13.58
CA MET A 180 -17.64 3.97 13.66
C MET A 180 -16.44 4.37 12.82
N SER A 181 -15.83 5.51 13.15
CA SER A 181 -14.42 5.67 12.81
C SER A 181 -13.68 4.61 13.63
N LEU A 182 -13.44 3.45 13.01
CA LEU A 182 -12.72 2.31 13.60
C LEU A 182 -11.34 2.74 14.15
N PHE A 183 -10.84 3.89 13.69
CA PHE A 183 -9.62 4.55 14.13
C PHE A 183 -9.83 5.63 15.21
N ALA A 184 -11.02 6.21 15.35
CA ALA A 184 -11.35 7.08 16.50
C ALA A 184 -11.72 6.26 17.75
N ALA A 185 -12.41 5.12 17.60
CA ALA A 185 -12.77 4.25 18.71
C ALA A 185 -11.54 3.62 19.42
N ALA A 186 -10.42 3.45 18.71
CA ALA A 186 -9.15 3.05 19.31
C ALA A 186 -8.50 4.16 20.18
N ARG A 187 -8.99 5.41 20.11
CA ARG A 187 -8.49 6.55 20.90
C ARG A 187 -9.19 6.68 22.26
N GLU A 188 -10.34 6.04 22.47
CA GLU A 188 -11.13 6.14 23.72
C GLU A 188 -10.76 5.08 24.79
N GLY A 189 -9.77 4.22 24.54
CA GLY A 189 -9.37 3.15 25.46
C GLY A 189 -8.56 3.57 26.70
N GLU A 190 -8.13 4.84 26.79
CA GLU A 190 -7.30 5.33 27.90
C GLU A 190 -7.84 6.67 28.44
N GLY A 191 -8.79 6.60 29.38
CA GLY A 191 -9.22 7.75 30.18
C GLY A 191 -10.72 7.79 30.43
N GLY A 192 -11.17 7.21 31.54
CA GLY A 192 -12.55 7.36 31.99
C GLY A 192 -12.87 8.80 32.42
N GLY A 193 -14.00 9.33 31.95
CA GLY A 193 -14.53 10.63 32.39
C GLY A 193 -15.66 11.14 31.50
N GLU A 194 -16.89 10.87 31.96
CA GLU A 194 -18.14 11.64 31.79
C GLU A 194 -18.55 12.19 30.42
N ARG A 195 -19.70 11.71 29.95
CA ARG A 195 -20.41 12.15 28.74
C ARG A 195 -21.05 13.52 28.98
N GLU A 196 -20.60 14.53 28.24
CA GLU A 196 -21.43 15.68 27.91
C GLU A 196 -21.72 15.72 26.41
N GLN A 197 -22.95 16.12 26.14
CA GLN A 197 -23.70 15.92 24.92
C GLN A 197 -23.64 17.21 24.11
N GLU A 198 -22.73 17.34 23.14
CA GLU A 198 -22.73 18.47 22.21
C GLU A 198 -22.63 18.05 20.74
N GLN A 199 -23.70 18.43 20.04
CA GLN A 199 -23.85 18.79 18.62
C GLN A 199 -22.85 18.25 17.60
N GLY A 200 -23.41 17.54 16.60
CA GLY A 200 -22.74 17.03 15.42
C GLY A 200 -21.82 18.04 14.75
N ASP A 201 -20.53 17.87 15.01
CA ASP A 201 -19.46 18.44 14.21
C ASP A 201 -19.11 17.44 13.10
N VAL A 202 -18.99 17.95 11.88
CA VAL A 202 -18.51 17.16 10.75
C VAL A 202 -17.03 16.92 11.04
N VAL A 203 -16.70 15.72 11.56
CA VAL A 203 -15.32 15.33 11.87
C VAL A 203 -14.53 15.26 10.57
N THR A 204 -14.01 16.41 10.15
CA THR A 204 -12.99 16.51 9.11
C THR A 204 -11.80 15.69 9.60
N ALA A 205 -11.37 14.72 8.80
CA ALA A 205 -10.19 13.94 9.11
C ALA A 205 -9.00 14.90 9.17
N THR A 206 -8.61 15.32 10.37
CA THR A 206 -7.41 16.13 10.58
C THR A 206 -6.27 15.17 10.89
N VAL A 207 -5.19 15.27 10.12
CA VAL A 207 -3.95 14.61 10.53
C VAL A 207 -3.45 15.37 11.75
N ASP A 208 -3.52 14.72 12.90
CA ASP A 208 -3.02 15.21 14.18
C ASP A 208 -1.60 15.79 13.99
N GLU A 209 -1.34 17.00 14.50
CA GLU A 209 -0.01 17.63 14.40
C GLU A 209 1.08 16.73 14.99
N SER A 210 0.72 15.90 15.99
CA SER A 210 1.62 14.93 16.63
C SER A 210 1.92 13.68 15.78
N ALA A 211 1.20 13.47 14.66
CA ALA A 211 1.45 12.35 13.77
C ALA A 211 2.78 12.53 13.04
N ARG A 212 3.62 11.49 13.07
CA ARG A 212 4.90 11.41 12.36
C ARG A 212 4.68 10.80 10.98
N VAL A 213 5.33 11.37 9.96
CA VAL A 213 5.32 10.82 8.60
C VAL A 213 6.44 9.79 8.47
N VAL A 214 6.08 8.58 8.06
CA VAL A 214 7.00 7.50 7.69
C VAL A 214 7.09 7.45 6.18
N ILE A 215 8.30 7.42 5.65
CA ILE A 215 8.62 7.39 4.22
C ILE A 215 9.42 6.11 3.95
N VAL A 216 8.97 5.33 2.96
CA VAL A 216 9.65 4.12 2.50
C VAL A 216 9.85 4.24 0.98
N GLU A 217 11.11 4.25 0.53
CA GLU A 217 11.41 4.16 -0.90
C GLU A 217 11.21 2.72 -1.38
N VAL A 218 10.53 2.57 -2.51
CA VAL A 218 10.22 1.27 -3.11
C VAL A 218 11.30 0.92 -4.12
N ARG A 219 12.19 0.01 -3.74
CA ARG A 219 13.32 -0.41 -4.59
C ARG A 219 13.19 -1.85 -5.05
N GLU A 220 12.76 -2.76 -4.20
CA GLU A 220 12.67 -4.17 -4.56
C GLU A 220 11.53 -4.86 -3.82
N GLY A 221 11.18 -6.04 -4.33
CA GLY A 221 10.16 -6.86 -3.71
C GLY A 221 9.89 -8.14 -4.45
N ARG A 222 8.83 -8.83 -4.01
CA ARG A 222 8.39 -10.11 -4.51
C ARG A 222 6.89 -10.09 -4.74
N ILE A 223 6.48 -10.48 -5.94
CA ILE A 223 5.08 -10.78 -6.26
C ILE A 223 4.85 -12.25 -5.95
N ALA A 224 3.74 -12.57 -5.29
CA ALA A 224 3.26 -13.93 -5.10
C ALA A 224 1.82 -14.04 -5.59
N ASP A 225 1.52 -15.07 -6.38
CA ASP A 225 0.15 -15.38 -6.82
C ASP A 225 -0.54 -16.40 -5.91
N TRP A 226 -1.86 -16.53 -6.04
CA TRP A 226 -2.66 -17.48 -5.26
C TRP A 226 -2.37 -18.95 -5.58
N LYS A 227 -1.74 -19.24 -6.72
CA LYS A 227 -1.35 -20.60 -7.12
C LYS A 227 -0.04 -21.00 -6.44
N GLY A 228 0.75 -20.04 -5.97
CA GLY A 228 2.03 -20.21 -5.29
C GLY A 228 3.22 -19.67 -6.09
N GLY A 229 2.99 -19.11 -7.28
CA GLY A 229 4.04 -18.57 -8.15
C GLY A 229 4.66 -17.33 -7.54
N VAL A 230 5.99 -17.24 -7.63
CA VAL A 230 6.75 -16.11 -7.09
C VAL A 230 7.58 -15.46 -8.17
N ARG A 231 7.71 -14.14 -8.10
CA ARG A 231 8.59 -13.37 -8.98
C ARG A 231 9.21 -12.22 -8.21
N ASP A 232 10.52 -12.17 -8.19
CA ASP A 232 11.28 -11.06 -7.64
C ASP A 232 11.40 -9.91 -8.63
N TRP A 233 11.44 -8.70 -8.13
CA TRP A 233 11.65 -7.50 -8.93
C TRP A 233 12.50 -6.49 -8.18
N ALA A 234 13.26 -5.70 -8.93
CA ALA A 234 13.97 -4.55 -8.39
C ALA A 234 13.99 -3.40 -9.41
N VAL A 235 13.94 -2.19 -8.87
CA VAL A 235 14.04 -0.92 -9.58
C VAL A 235 15.51 -0.54 -9.61
N VAL A 236 16.04 -0.36 -10.82
CA VAL A 236 17.45 -0.07 -11.06
C VAL A 236 17.56 1.29 -11.73
N GLU A 237 18.51 2.13 -11.29
CA GLU A 237 18.76 3.43 -11.91
C GLU A 237 19.34 3.26 -13.33
N GLU A 238 19.03 4.19 -14.24
CA GLU A 238 19.58 4.20 -15.60
C GLU A 238 21.11 4.36 -15.55
N GLY A 239 21.82 3.22 -15.62
CA GLY A 239 23.27 3.13 -15.53
C GLY A 239 23.77 1.90 -14.76
N GLU A 240 22.94 1.29 -13.91
CA GLU A 240 23.30 0.09 -13.15
C GLU A 240 22.86 -1.23 -13.82
N SER A 241 21.92 -1.16 -14.77
CA SER A 241 21.39 -2.30 -15.53
C SER A 241 22.46 -3.10 -16.30
N GLU A 242 23.63 -2.51 -16.59
CA GLU A 242 24.73 -3.19 -17.29
C GLU A 242 25.60 -4.06 -16.37
N ARG A 243 25.60 -3.85 -15.05
CA ARG A 243 26.48 -4.61 -14.12
C ARG A 243 25.92 -5.97 -13.71
N GLY A 244 24.61 -6.18 -13.83
CA GLY A 244 23.94 -7.41 -13.42
C GLY A 244 23.95 -8.56 -14.44
N MET A 245 24.42 -8.34 -15.67
CA MET A 245 24.34 -9.34 -16.76
C MET A 245 25.62 -10.15 -16.99
N ILE A 246 26.68 -9.99 -16.19
CA ILE A 246 27.92 -10.77 -16.34
C ILE A 246 27.87 -12.09 -15.56
N ASN A 247 27.14 -13.07 -16.09
CA ASN A 247 27.44 -14.48 -15.81
C ASN A 247 27.30 -15.30 -17.10
N GLY A 248 28.08 -14.91 -18.11
CA GLY A 248 28.40 -15.75 -19.26
C GLY A 248 29.55 -16.67 -18.89
N VAL A 249 29.25 -17.96 -18.69
CA VAL A 249 30.25 -19.03 -18.56
C VAL A 249 31.14 -19.01 -19.80
N SER A 250 32.40 -18.61 -19.64
CA SER A 250 33.45 -18.87 -20.62
C SER A 250 34.09 -20.22 -20.29
N GLY A 251 34.08 -21.11 -21.27
CA GLY A 251 34.55 -22.48 -21.14
C GLY A 251 36.05 -22.61 -20.85
N GLN A 252 36.37 -23.77 -20.27
CA GLN A 252 37.55 -24.57 -20.55
C GLN A 252 37.10 -26.02 -20.69
#